data_AF-A0AAW2KV94-F1
#
_entry.id   AF-A0AAW2KV94-F1
#
_cell.length_a   1.000
_cell.length_b   1.000
_cell.length_c   1.000
_cell.angle_alpha   90.00
_cell.angle_beta   90.00
_cell.angle_gamma   90.00
#
_symmetry.space_group_name_H-M   'P 1'
#
loop_
_entity.id
_entity.type
_entity.pdbx_description
1 polymer ?
#
loop_
_entity_poly.entity_id
_entity_poly.type
_entity_poly.pdbx_seq_one_letter_code
_entity_poly.pdbx_strand_id
1 'polypeptide(L)'
;MDFRGRIYRCGILHFHERDLARSFIEFADNQEEGCKQSVKDIVAISAAFKYKKFYDYDDALQWYKDNHNTIYASDQSLICFAKSASDPFQFIAKVLSKDDVQEYDRIPISQDAAASAYQIMNVVEELISRIGSTKARSENNMNEPLDDFRNLKTWLTRACQNAEDETKGRLPIRSEIRAILQEYSQNDSEN
;
A
#
# COMPACT_ATOMS: atom_id res chain seq x y z
N MET A 1 9.69 -16.60 -3.75
CA MET A 1 9.91 -15.20 -4.22
C MET A 1 9.91 -15.23 -5.74
N ASP A 2 9.30 -14.24 -6.40
CA ASP A 2 9.34 -14.13 -7.86
C ASP A 2 10.59 -13.36 -8.36
N PHE A 3 10.76 -13.24 -9.68
CA PHE A 3 11.89 -12.51 -10.26
C PHE A 3 11.86 -10.99 -10.00
N ARG A 4 10.75 -10.43 -9.51
CA ARG A 4 10.63 -9.01 -9.09
C ARG A 4 10.91 -8.85 -7.59
N GLY A 5 11.25 -9.92 -6.88
CA GLY A 5 11.44 -9.90 -5.44
C GLY A 5 10.14 -9.94 -4.63
N ARG A 6 8.97 -10.14 -5.27
CA ARG A 6 7.70 -10.29 -4.54
C ARG A 6 7.70 -11.61 -3.77
N ILE A 7 7.35 -11.52 -2.50
CA ILE A 7 7.25 -12.68 -1.61
C ILE A 7 5.90 -13.32 -1.85
N TYR A 8 5.88 -14.64 -1.99
CA TYR A 8 4.68 -15.46 -2.09
C TYR A 8 4.83 -16.63 -1.11
N ARG A 9 3.74 -17.01 -0.47
CA ARG A 9 3.67 -18.25 0.32
C ARG A 9 3.24 -19.40 -0.59
N CYS A 10 3.68 -20.62 -0.27
CA CYS A 10 3.15 -21.84 -0.86
C CYS A 10 2.03 -22.41 0.04
N GLY A 11 1.03 -23.06 -0.55
CA GLY A 11 -0.11 -23.65 0.16
C GLY A 11 -1.46 -23.04 -0.23
N ILE A 12 -2.55 -23.57 0.34
CA ILE A 12 -3.94 -23.17 0.02
C ILE A 12 -4.59 -22.25 1.07
N LEU A 13 -3.98 -22.11 2.25
CA LEU A 13 -4.46 -21.28 3.36
C LEU A 13 -3.37 -20.31 3.78
N HIS A 14 -3.29 -19.18 3.09
CA HIS A 14 -2.34 -18.11 3.42
C HIS A 14 -2.88 -16.73 3.07
N PHE A 15 -2.33 -15.69 3.70
CA PHE A 15 -2.80 -14.31 3.62
C PHE A 15 -2.77 -13.65 2.23
N HIS A 16 -2.12 -14.28 1.23
CA HIS A 16 -2.17 -13.81 -0.16
C HIS A 16 -3.44 -14.26 -0.90
N GLU A 17 -4.22 -15.20 -0.35
CA GLU A 17 -5.41 -15.75 -0.98
C GLU A 17 -6.61 -14.79 -0.91
N ARG A 18 -7.78 -15.25 -1.40
CA ARG A 18 -9.03 -14.51 -1.40
C ARG A 18 -9.64 -14.36 -0.01
N ASP A 19 -10.69 -13.54 0.07
CA ASP A 19 -11.43 -13.16 1.27
C ASP A 19 -11.69 -14.31 2.26
N LEU A 20 -12.28 -15.41 1.79
CA LEU A 20 -12.59 -16.59 2.62
C LEU A 20 -11.35 -17.24 3.26
N ALA A 21 -10.23 -17.33 2.54
CA ALA A 21 -9.02 -17.92 3.11
C ALA A 21 -8.41 -16.99 4.17
N ARG A 22 -8.47 -15.66 3.95
CA ARG A 22 -7.99 -14.67 4.91
C ARG A 22 -8.83 -14.62 6.18
N SER A 23 -10.12 -14.92 6.11
CA SER A 23 -11.00 -14.91 7.28
C SER A 23 -10.75 -16.06 8.26
N PHE A 24 -9.98 -17.08 7.88
CA PHE A 24 -9.61 -18.20 8.76
C PHE A 24 -8.22 -18.04 9.39
N ILE A 25 -7.54 -16.92 9.17
CA ILE A 25 -6.17 -16.71 9.64
C ILE A 25 -6.19 -15.76 10.83
N GLU A 26 -5.58 -16.22 11.92
CA GLU A 26 -5.30 -15.44 13.12
C GLU A 26 -3.82 -15.58 13.48
N PHE A 27 -3.27 -14.62 14.20
CA PHE A 27 -1.91 -14.72 14.71
C PHE A 27 -1.88 -15.65 15.92
N ALA A 28 -0.82 -16.47 16.00
CA ALA A 28 -0.52 -17.21 17.22
C ALA A 28 -0.19 -16.22 18.34
N ASP A 29 -0.51 -16.61 19.58
CA ASP A 29 -0.39 -15.77 20.77
C ASP A 29 0.98 -15.08 20.88
N ASN A 30 0.98 -13.76 20.96
CA ASN A 30 2.18 -12.95 21.17
C ASN A 30 1.99 -12.10 22.42
N GLN A 31 2.79 -12.39 23.45
CA GLN A 31 2.88 -11.54 24.65
C GLN A 31 3.59 -10.23 24.30
N GLU A 32 2.89 -9.28 23.69
CA GLU A 32 3.39 -7.90 23.59
C GLU A 32 2.38 -6.91 24.17
N GLU A 33 2.85 -6.15 25.16
CA GLU A 33 2.09 -5.09 25.83
C GLU A 33 1.93 -3.88 24.89
N GLY A 34 0.85 -3.88 24.11
CA GLY A 34 0.48 -2.81 23.18
C GLY A 34 -0.47 -1.75 23.78
N CYS A 35 -0.34 -0.53 23.26
CA CYS A 35 -1.03 0.71 23.68
C CYS A 35 -2.55 0.58 23.89
N LYS A 36 -3.05 1.09 25.03
CA LYS A 36 -4.47 1.11 25.47
C LYS A 36 -5.41 2.02 24.66
N GLN A 37 -5.07 2.42 23.43
CA GLN A 37 -6.12 2.84 22.50
C GLN A 37 -7.06 1.63 22.40
N SER A 38 -8.38 1.80 22.55
CA SER A 38 -9.25 0.63 22.71
C SER A 38 -9.08 -0.27 21.49
N VAL A 39 -8.42 -1.43 21.65
CA VAL A 39 -8.11 -2.36 20.54
C VAL A 39 -9.41 -2.74 19.82
N LYS A 40 -10.53 -2.66 20.56
CA LYS A 40 -11.91 -2.75 20.07
C LYS A 40 -12.26 -1.74 18.99
N ASP A 41 -11.83 -0.48 19.11
CA ASP A 41 -12.07 0.55 18.09
C ASP A 41 -11.24 0.28 16.84
N ILE A 42 -9.97 -0.15 16.98
CA ILE A 42 -9.12 -0.53 15.84
C ILE A 42 -9.75 -1.69 15.06
N VAL A 43 -10.25 -2.70 15.77
CA VAL A 43 -10.93 -3.84 15.15
C VAL A 43 -12.24 -3.41 14.50
N ALA A 44 -13.03 -2.54 15.15
CA ALA A 44 -14.26 -1.99 14.59
C ALA A 44 -14.01 -1.18 13.30
N ILE A 45 -12.99 -0.31 13.31
CA ILE A 45 -12.54 0.43 12.14
C ILE A 45 -12.12 -0.56 11.04
N SER A 46 -11.30 -1.56 11.38
CA SER A 46 -10.84 -2.56 10.44
C SER A 46 -12.00 -3.34 9.81
N ALA A 47 -13.02 -3.70 10.60
CA ALA A 47 -14.24 -4.32 10.11
C ALA A 47 -14.96 -3.38 9.14
N ALA A 48 -15.16 -2.11 9.49
CA ALA A 48 -15.77 -1.13 8.60
C ALA A 48 -15.06 -1.06 7.23
N PHE A 49 -13.73 -1.03 7.20
CA PHE A 49 -12.96 -1.02 5.94
C PHE A 49 -13.12 -2.29 5.08
N LYS A 50 -13.48 -3.44 5.67
CA LYS A 50 -13.86 -4.65 4.91
C LYS A 50 -15.26 -4.55 4.32
N TYR A 51 -16.12 -3.69 4.89
CA TYR A 51 -17.42 -3.39 4.32
C TYR A 51 -17.31 -2.44 3.13
N LYS A 52 -16.70 -1.27 3.33
CA LYS A 52 -16.53 -0.23 2.30
C LYS A 52 -15.31 0.64 2.56
N LYS A 53 -14.92 1.45 1.56
CA LYS A 53 -13.82 2.41 1.71
C LYS A 53 -14.26 3.65 2.50
N PHE A 54 -13.33 4.18 3.28
CA PHE A 54 -13.45 5.46 4.01
C PHE A 54 -12.21 6.30 3.73
N TYR A 55 -12.34 7.63 3.91
CA TYR A 55 -11.19 8.54 3.88
C TYR A 55 -10.51 8.61 5.24
N ASP A 56 -11.32 8.71 6.30
CA ASP A 56 -10.85 8.90 7.67
C ASP A 56 -11.24 7.73 8.59
N TYR A 57 -10.43 7.50 9.63
CA TYR A 57 -10.67 6.45 10.62
C TYR A 57 -11.89 6.75 11.51
N ASP A 58 -12.13 8.02 11.82
CA ASP A 58 -13.25 8.44 12.66
C ASP A 58 -14.60 8.18 11.96
N ASP A 59 -14.68 8.44 10.66
CA ASP A 59 -15.86 8.13 9.83
C ASP A 59 -16.13 6.61 9.79
N ALA A 60 -15.08 5.81 9.66
CA ALA A 60 -15.18 4.36 9.67
C ALA A 60 -15.69 3.85 11.03
N LEU A 61 -15.17 4.40 12.13
CA LEU A 61 -15.60 4.07 13.48
C LEU A 61 -17.05 4.47 13.73
N GLN A 62 -17.43 5.69 13.32
CA GLN A 62 -18.79 6.20 13.48
C GLN A 62 -19.78 5.34 12.70
N TRP A 63 -19.46 5.02 11.44
CA TRP A 63 -20.28 4.13 10.62
C TRP A 63 -20.47 2.75 11.29
N TYR A 64 -19.42 2.18 11.89
CA TYR A 64 -19.54 0.91 12.60
C TYR A 64 -20.50 1.03 13.80
N LYS A 65 -20.37 2.10 14.60
CA LYS A 65 -21.23 2.37 15.75
C LYS A 65 -22.70 2.56 15.33
N ASP A 66 -22.94 3.29 14.25
CA ASP A 66 -24.29 3.54 13.73
C ASP A 66 -24.98 2.25 13.26
N ASN A 67 -24.21 1.28 12.77
CA ASN A 67 -24.72 0.00 12.28
C ASN A 67 -24.66 -1.12 13.34
N HIS A 68 -24.18 -0.83 14.55
CA HIS A 68 -23.98 -1.81 15.61
C HIS A 68 -25.24 -2.62 15.90
N ASN A 69 -26.39 -1.95 16.07
CA ASN A 69 -27.65 -2.63 16.39
C ASN A 69 -28.08 -3.60 15.29
N THR A 70 -27.83 -3.26 14.02
CA THR A 70 -28.15 -4.12 12.88
C THR A 70 -27.20 -5.32 12.82
N ILE A 71 -25.90 -5.09 13.00
CA ILE A 71 -24.86 -6.12 12.96
C ILE A 71 -25.11 -7.17 14.05
N TYR A 72 -25.42 -6.73 15.27
CA TYR A 72 -25.57 -7.60 16.44
C TYR A 72 -27.01 -8.02 16.76
N ALA A 73 -27.98 -7.77 15.86
CA ALA A 73 -29.37 -8.18 16.09
C ALA A 73 -29.56 -9.71 16.11
N SER A 74 -28.80 -10.44 15.28
CA SER A 74 -28.76 -11.92 15.22
C SER A 74 -27.71 -12.37 14.20
N ASP A 75 -27.31 -13.64 14.24
CA ASP A 75 -26.42 -14.25 13.24
C ASP A 75 -26.94 -14.07 11.80
N GLN A 76 -28.26 -14.24 11.61
CA GLN A 76 -28.88 -14.04 10.30
C GLN A 76 -28.81 -12.57 9.86
N SER A 77 -28.93 -11.63 10.79
CA SER A 77 -28.78 -10.20 10.50
C SER A 77 -27.35 -9.89 10.07
N LEU A 78 -26.35 -10.40 10.79
CA LEU A 78 -24.94 -10.27 10.44
C LEU A 78 -24.66 -10.83 9.03
N ILE A 79 -25.11 -12.05 8.74
CA ILE A 79 -24.92 -12.69 7.43
C ILE A 79 -25.59 -11.86 6.32
N CYS A 80 -26.82 -11.40 6.53
CA CYS A 80 -27.53 -10.58 5.55
C CYS A 80 -26.86 -9.23 5.34
N PHE A 81 -26.35 -8.60 6.40
CA PHE A 81 -25.64 -7.33 6.33
C PHE A 81 -24.32 -7.48 5.58
N ALA A 82 -23.52 -8.50 5.92
CA ALA A 82 -22.21 -8.77 5.33
C ALA A 82 -22.24 -9.06 3.82
N LYS A 83 -23.38 -9.50 3.26
CA LYS A 83 -23.53 -9.71 1.80
C LYS A 83 -23.20 -8.47 0.96
N SER A 84 -23.37 -7.29 1.53
CA SER A 84 -23.09 -6.01 0.87
C SER A 84 -21.67 -5.50 1.12
N ALA A 85 -20.86 -6.22 1.91
CA ALA A 85 -19.47 -5.86 2.16
C ALA A 85 -18.59 -6.12 0.93
N SER A 86 -17.51 -5.35 0.81
CA SER A 86 -16.48 -5.57 -0.21
C SER A 86 -15.73 -6.89 0.01
N ASP A 87 -15.50 -7.24 1.28
CA ASP A 87 -14.89 -8.47 1.76
C ASP A 87 -15.79 -9.14 2.83
N PRO A 88 -16.87 -9.85 2.43
CA PRO A 88 -17.88 -10.37 3.36
C PRO A 88 -17.34 -11.29 4.46
N PHE A 89 -16.43 -12.19 4.15
CA PHE A 89 -15.93 -13.17 5.11
C PHE A 89 -14.96 -12.54 6.10
N GLN A 90 -14.03 -11.69 5.64
CA GLN A 90 -13.18 -10.91 6.54
C GLN A 90 -13.98 -9.92 7.39
N PHE A 91 -15.06 -9.34 6.86
CA PHE A 91 -15.97 -8.49 7.63
C PHE A 91 -16.58 -9.28 8.80
N ILE A 92 -17.20 -10.44 8.50
CA ILE A 92 -17.80 -11.31 9.52
C ILE A 92 -16.77 -11.73 10.55
N ALA A 93 -15.59 -12.21 10.11
CA ALA A 93 -14.53 -12.63 11.02
C ALA A 93 -14.17 -11.53 12.02
N LYS A 94 -13.94 -10.30 11.55
CA LYS A 94 -13.60 -9.17 12.43
C LYS A 94 -14.72 -8.78 13.40
N VAL A 95 -15.98 -8.87 12.98
CA VAL A 95 -17.13 -8.61 13.84
C VAL A 95 -17.21 -9.65 14.95
N LEU A 96 -17.06 -10.94 14.62
CA LEU A 96 -17.16 -12.04 15.57
C LEU A 96 -15.97 -12.07 16.54
N SER A 97 -14.75 -11.77 16.07
CA SER A 97 -13.58 -11.67 16.94
C SER A 97 -13.69 -10.53 17.95
N LYS A 98 -14.71 -9.65 17.85
CA LYS A 98 -14.95 -8.59 18.84
C LYS A 98 -15.66 -9.07 20.11
N ASP A 99 -16.36 -10.20 20.05
CA ASP A 99 -17.18 -10.68 21.17
C ASP A 99 -16.34 -11.33 22.27
N ASP A 100 -15.15 -11.87 21.93
CA ASP A 100 -14.19 -12.43 22.88
C ASP A 100 -13.16 -11.37 23.32
N VAL A 101 -13.36 -10.84 24.54
CA VAL A 101 -12.60 -9.71 25.10
C VAL A 101 -11.08 -9.97 25.25
N GLN A 102 -10.63 -11.22 25.08
CA GLN A 102 -9.25 -11.64 25.36
C GLN A 102 -8.37 -11.89 24.13
N GLU A 103 -8.89 -11.79 22.90
CA GLU A 103 -8.11 -12.23 21.70
C GLU A 103 -7.93 -11.16 20.62
N TYR A 104 -8.19 -9.89 20.94
CA TYR A 104 -8.06 -8.81 19.95
C TYR A 104 -6.66 -8.71 19.33
N ASP A 105 -5.62 -9.08 20.08
CA ASP A 105 -4.22 -9.00 19.66
C ASP A 105 -3.86 -10.07 18.61
N ARG A 106 -4.72 -11.06 18.41
CA ARG A 106 -4.55 -12.11 17.40
C ARG A 106 -5.19 -11.76 16.06
N ILE A 107 -6.06 -10.75 16.02
CA ILE A 107 -6.82 -10.38 14.83
C ILE A 107 -5.90 -9.67 13.84
N PRO A 108 -5.69 -10.21 12.62
CA PRO A 108 -4.85 -9.54 11.63
C PRO A 108 -5.51 -8.24 11.12
N ILE A 109 -4.84 -7.11 11.32
CA ILE A 109 -5.26 -5.80 10.78
C ILE A 109 -4.44 -5.50 9.53
N SER A 110 -5.11 -5.42 8.38
CA SER A 110 -4.47 -5.05 7.10
C SER A 110 -4.42 -3.53 6.95
N GLN A 111 -3.22 -2.99 6.70
CA GLN A 111 -3.01 -1.60 6.31
C GLN A 111 -2.38 -1.57 4.92
N ASP A 112 -3.23 -1.40 3.91
CA ASP A 112 -2.77 -1.34 2.53
C ASP A 112 -2.56 0.11 2.10
N ALA A 113 -1.38 0.38 1.52
CA ALA A 113 -1.09 1.67 0.93
C ALA A 113 -1.83 1.81 -0.41
N ALA A 114 -2.58 2.89 -0.57
CA ALA A 114 -3.17 3.24 -1.85
C ALA A 114 -2.05 3.59 -2.85
N ALA A 115 -1.96 2.80 -3.92
CA ALA A 115 -1.08 3.07 -5.06
C ALA A 115 0.41 3.25 -4.67
N SER A 116 0.95 2.32 -3.88
CA SER A 116 2.32 2.36 -3.34
C SER A 116 3.42 2.63 -4.38
N ALA A 117 3.25 2.20 -5.62
CA ALA A 117 4.17 2.52 -6.71
C ALA A 117 4.29 4.03 -6.98
N TYR A 118 3.17 4.76 -6.99
CA TYR A 118 3.18 6.22 -7.15
C TYR A 118 3.76 6.92 -5.92
N GLN A 119 3.51 6.38 -4.72
CA GLN A 119 4.11 6.92 -3.51
C GLN A 119 5.65 6.82 -3.57
N ILE A 120 6.19 5.68 -4.01
CA ILE A 120 7.62 5.50 -4.23
C ILE A 120 8.13 6.45 -5.33
N MET A 121 7.40 6.58 -6.43
CA MET A 121 7.75 7.47 -7.53
C MET A 121 7.87 8.92 -7.06
N ASN A 122 6.90 9.42 -6.28
CA ASN A 122 6.94 10.78 -5.74
C ASN A 122 8.16 11.01 -4.85
N VAL A 123 8.52 10.04 -4.00
CA VAL A 123 9.72 10.12 -3.16
C VAL A 123 10.98 10.19 -4.02
N VAL A 124 11.06 9.39 -5.08
CA VAL A 124 12.19 9.42 -6.01
C VAL A 124 12.29 10.76 -6.73
N GLU A 125 11.17 11.30 -7.23
CA GLU A 125 11.13 12.63 -7.86
C GLU A 125 11.59 13.74 -6.91
N GLU A 126 11.13 13.71 -5.65
CA GLU A 126 11.52 14.69 -4.65
C GLU A 126 13.01 14.62 -4.31
N LEU A 127 13.55 13.41 -4.11
CA LEU A 127 14.98 13.22 -3.85
C LEU A 127 15.83 13.75 -5.00
N ILE A 128 15.42 13.48 -6.24
CA ILE A 128 16.11 13.96 -7.43
C ILE A 128 16.08 15.48 -7.52
N SER A 129 14.94 16.11 -7.25
CA SER A 129 14.81 17.57 -7.20
C SER A 129 15.70 18.19 -6.12
N ARG A 130 15.77 17.58 -4.93
CA ARG A 130 16.62 18.03 -3.82
C ARG A 130 18.12 17.85 -4.10
N ILE A 131 18.53 16.72 -4.66
CA ILE A 131 19.94 16.45 -4.98
C ILE A 131 20.39 17.31 -6.16
N GLY A 132 19.57 17.39 -7.21
CA GLY A 132 19.80 18.24 -8.37
C GLY A 132 19.95 19.71 -7.99
N SER A 133 19.08 20.22 -7.12
CA SER A 133 19.17 21.60 -6.63
C SER A 133 20.37 21.84 -5.71
N THR A 134 20.81 20.83 -4.93
CA THR A 134 21.98 20.95 -4.06
C THR A 134 23.28 20.94 -4.88
N LYS A 135 23.38 20.03 -5.87
CA LYS A 135 24.53 19.94 -6.77
C LYS A 135 24.62 21.17 -7.69
N ALA A 136 23.49 21.61 -8.25
CA ALA A 136 23.41 22.84 -9.02
C ALA A 136 23.78 24.09 -8.18
N ARG A 137 23.44 24.12 -6.87
CA ARG A 137 23.84 25.20 -5.96
C ARG A 137 25.33 25.15 -5.57
N SER A 138 25.93 23.97 -5.48
CA SER A 138 27.36 23.84 -5.17
C SER A 138 28.25 24.10 -6.38
N GLU A 139 27.76 23.83 -7.59
CA GLU A 139 28.53 23.96 -8.84
C GLU A 139 28.30 25.31 -9.54
N ASN A 140 27.11 25.91 -9.42
CA ASN A 140 26.80 27.22 -9.99
C ASN A 140 26.53 28.25 -8.89
N ASN A 141 27.43 29.24 -8.75
CA ASN A 141 27.11 30.50 -8.07
C ASN A 141 25.94 31.15 -8.81
N MET A 142 24.73 30.95 -8.29
CA MET A 142 23.44 31.51 -8.74
C MET A 142 23.35 31.79 -10.26
N ASN A 143 22.73 30.83 -10.97
CA ASN A 143 22.00 30.96 -12.24
C ASN A 143 22.56 30.03 -13.32
N GLU A 144 21.91 28.88 -13.52
CA GLU A 144 21.54 28.34 -14.84
C GLU A 144 20.44 27.26 -14.70
N PRO A 145 19.59 27.03 -15.72
CA PRO A 145 18.23 26.53 -15.54
C PRO A 145 18.05 25.01 -15.67
N LEU A 146 16.91 24.56 -15.15
CA LEU A 146 16.32 23.20 -15.01
C LEU A 146 16.26 22.28 -16.26
N ASP A 147 17.01 22.53 -17.34
CA ASP A 147 16.80 21.83 -18.62
C ASP A 147 17.16 20.33 -18.58
N ASP A 148 18.06 19.91 -17.69
CA ASP A 148 18.47 18.49 -17.56
C ASP A 148 17.37 17.57 -16.99
N PHE A 149 16.40 18.12 -16.23
CA PHE A 149 15.33 17.32 -15.62
C PHE A 149 14.09 17.12 -16.51
N ARG A 150 13.95 17.88 -17.61
CA ARG A 150 12.86 17.68 -18.59
C ARG A 150 12.97 16.34 -19.29
N ASN A 151 14.18 15.91 -19.61
CA ASN A 151 14.46 14.63 -20.25
C ASN A 151 14.15 13.46 -19.31
N LEU A 152 14.46 13.61 -18.02
CA LEU A 152 14.17 12.60 -17.00
C LEU A 152 12.68 12.46 -16.69
N LYS A 153 11.94 13.57 -16.58
CA LYS A 153 10.48 13.54 -16.44
C LYS A 153 9.81 12.88 -17.65
N THR A 154 10.30 13.19 -18.84
CA THR A 154 9.85 12.55 -20.09
C THR A 154 10.16 11.05 -20.09
N TRP A 155 11.33 10.66 -19.59
CA TRP A 155 11.76 9.26 -19.47
C TRP A 155 10.91 8.48 -18.45
N LEU A 156 10.71 9.01 -17.24
CA LEU A 156 9.85 8.38 -16.22
C LEU A 156 8.41 8.21 -16.72
N THR A 157 7.86 9.24 -17.38
CA THR A 157 6.54 9.19 -17.99
C THR A 157 6.45 8.09 -19.07
N ARG A 158 7.48 7.96 -19.91
CA ARG A 158 7.56 6.90 -20.94
C ARG A 158 7.76 5.50 -20.33
N ALA A 159 8.54 5.38 -19.26
CA ALA A 159 8.74 4.13 -18.54
C ALA A 159 7.43 3.63 -17.91
N CYS A 160 6.60 4.53 -17.38
CA CYS A 160 5.24 4.22 -16.90
C CYS A 160 4.34 3.75 -18.05
N GLN A 161 4.28 4.48 -19.16
CA GLN A 161 3.44 4.11 -20.33
C GLN A 161 3.84 2.76 -20.93
N ASN A 162 5.15 2.45 -20.98
CA ASN A 162 5.63 1.18 -21.49
C ASN A 162 5.45 0.01 -20.51
N ALA A 163 5.31 0.27 -19.21
CA ALA A 163 4.99 -0.76 -18.22
C ALA A 163 3.50 -1.19 -18.28
N GLU A 164 2.64 -0.36 -18.87
CA GLU A 164 1.21 -0.57 -19.04
C GLU A 164 0.82 -1.18 -20.41
N ASP A 165 1.75 -1.23 -21.37
CA ASP A 165 1.52 -1.78 -22.72
C ASP A 165 1.81 -3.30 -22.76
N GLU A 166 0.76 -4.11 -22.83
CA GLU A 166 0.82 -5.59 -22.82
C GLU A 166 1.63 -6.18 -23.99
N THR A 167 1.86 -5.42 -25.07
CA THR A 167 2.61 -5.86 -26.25
C THR A 167 4.11 -5.60 -26.15
N LYS A 168 4.55 -4.71 -25.25
CA LYS A 168 5.95 -4.30 -25.10
C LYS A 168 6.52 -4.83 -23.80
N GLY A 169 6.84 -6.11 -23.81
CA GLY A 169 7.49 -6.78 -22.68
C GLY A 169 8.78 -6.07 -22.24
N ARG A 170 8.81 -5.66 -20.96
CA ARG A 170 9.99 -5.36 -20.12
C ARG A 170 11.15 -4.66 -20.82
N LEU A 171 11.20 -3.34 -20.68
CA LEU A 171 12.42 -2.58 -20.94
C LEU A 171 13.59 -3.16 -20.13
N PRO A 172 14.76 -3.41 -20.74
CA PRO A 172 15.98 -3.75 -20.03
C PRO A 172 16.53 -2.46 -19.43
N ILE A 173 15.93 -2.02 -18.32
CA ILE A 173 16.28 -0.81 -17.55
C ILE A 173 17.81 -0.66 -17.37
N ARG A 174 18.53 -1.78 -17.27
CA ARG A 174 19.99 -1.84 -17.09
C ARG A 174 20.81 -1.31 -18.27
N SER A 175 20.37 -1.48 -19.53
CA SER A 175 21.10 -0.96 -20.70
C SER A 175 20.83 0.53 -20.91
N GLU A 176 19.61 0.99 -20.59
CA GLU A 176 19.25 2.40 -20.69
C GLU A 176 19.88 3.25 -19.59
N ILE A 177 19.94 2.74 -18.35
CA ILE A 177 20.71 3.38 -17.27
C ILE A 177 22.19 3.50 -17.66
N ARG A 178 22.77 2.50 -18.35
CA ARG A 178 24.15 2.59 -18.86
C ARG A 178 24.31 3.64 -19.95
N ALA A 179 23.36 3.77 -20.87
CA ALA A 179 23.40 4.77 -21.93
C ALA A 179 23.37 6.19 -21.36
N ILE A 180 22.49 6.43 -20.38
CA ILE A 180 22.41 7.71 -19.67
C ILE A 180 23.71 8.01 -18.91
N LEU A 181 24.26 7.03 -18.19
CA LEU A 181 25.54 7.20 -17.48
C LEU A 181 26.72 7.45 -18.44
N GLN A 182 26.69 6.89 -19.65
CA GLN A 182 27.71 7.14 -20.67
C GLN A 182 27.60 8.54 -21.28
N GLU A 183 26.39 9.03 -21.57
CA GLU A 183 26.16 10.41 -22.01
C GLU A 183 26.64 11.42 -20.96
N TYR A 184 26.32 11.19 -19.68
CA TYR A 184 26.81 12.04 -18.59
C TYR A 184 28.34 12.02 -18.45
N SER A 185 28.97 10.85 -18.65
CA SER A 185 30.44 10.74 -18.55
C SER A 185 31.16 11.42 -19.73
N GLN A 186 30.52 11.50 -20.91
CA GLN A 186 31.08 12.17 -22.09
C GLN A 186 31.01 13.70 -21.96
N ASN A 187 29.95 14.24 -21.36
CA ASN A 187 29.81 15.68 -21.13
C ASN A 187 30.76 16.22 -20.04
N ASP A 188 31.17 15.39 -19.08
CA ASP A 188 32.23 15.73 -18.10
C ASP A 188 33.65 15.69 -18.70
N SER A 189 33.82 15.11 -19.90
CA SER A 189 35.14 14.98 -20.57
C SER A 189 35.47 16.12 -21.53
N GLU A 190 34.49 16.98 -21.85
CA GLU A 190 34.63 18.13 -22.77
C GLU A 190 34.69 19.49 -22.04
N ASN A 191 34.74 19.50 -20.69
CA ASN A 191 35.02 20.65 -19.83
C ASN A 191 36.36 20.51 -19.10
#